data_AF-A0A524JRV7-F1
#
_entry.id   AF-A0A524JRV7-F1
#
_cell.length_a   1.000
_cell.length_b   1.000
_cell.length_c   1.000
_cell.angle_alpha   90.00
_cell.angle_beta   90.00
_cell.angle_gamma   90.00
#
_symmetry.space_group_name_H-M   'P 1'
#
loop_
_entity.id
_entity.type
_entity.pdbx_description
1 polymer ?
#
loop_
_entity_poly.entity_id
_entity_poly.type
_entity_poly.pdbx_seq_one_letter_code
_entity_poly.pdbx_strand_id
1 'polypeptide(L)'
;MTAPPMGAQAISAQDKPLSVKDWLITLVVIMIPFIGLIFLLYWALSNSSNTNRKNFCAAYIVFQIALFILTLLIVFVLMFLGVFAGVWGEYAPVLHGTLL
;
A
#
# COMPACT_ATOMS: atom_id res chain seq x y z
N MET A 1 15.53 -37.46 -33.90
CA MET A 1 14.44 -36.51 -33.63
C MET A 1 14.54 -36.11 -32.16
N THR A 2 15.33 -35.08 -31.84
CA THR A 2 15.49 -34.61 -30.46
C THR A 2 14.38 -33.61 -30.16
N ALA A 3 13.61 -33.86 -29.10
CA ALA A 3 12.53 -32.97 -28.67
C ALA A 3 13.05 -31.52 -28.49
N PRO A 4 12.28 -30.48 -28.84
CA PRO A 4 12.64 -29.10 -28.53
C PRO A 4 12.78 -28.95 -27.01
N PRO A 5 13.79 -28.24 -26.49
CA PRO A 5 13.95 -28.05 -25.06
C PRO A 5 12.72 -27.32 -24.51
N MET A 6 11.87 -28.07 -23.81
CA MET A 6 10.72 -27.53 -23.10
C MET A 6 11.22 -26.51 -22.08
N GLY A 7 10.69 -25.28 -22.13
CA GLY A 7 10.74 -24.36 -21.00
C GLY A 7 11.31 -22.95 -21.25
N ALA A 8 11.89 -22.66 -22.41
CA ALA A 8 12.20 -21.28 -22.76
C ALA A 8 10.90 -20.55 -23.13
N GLN A 9 10.16 -20.07 -22.12
CA GLN A 9 9.13 -19.07 -22.38
C GLN A 9 9.83 -17.93 -23.09
N ALA A 10 9.55 -17.77 -24.38
CA ALA A 10 9.99 -16.61 -25.12
C ALA A 10 9.40 -15.42 -24.36
N ILE A 11 10.25 -14.71 -23.61
CA ILE A 11 9.88 -13.47 -22.93
C ILE A 11 9.17 -12.66 -24.00
N SER A 12 7.87 -12.45 -23.83
CA SER A 12 7.11 -11.68 -24.80
C SER A 12 7.84 -10.34 -24.92
N ALA A 13 7.94 -9.74 -26.11
CA ALA A 13 8.67 -8.47 -26.27
C ALA A 13 8.21 -7.40 -25.26
N GLN A 14 6.98 -7.56 -24.76
CA GLN A 14 6.34 -6.76 -23.72
C GLN A 14 6.88 -6.98 -22.30
N ASP A 15 7.44 -8.15 -21.98
CA ASP A 15 7.99 -8.51 -20.67
C ASP A 15 9.49 -8.26 -20.54
N LYS A 16 10.08 -7.56 -21.52
CA LYS A 16 11.47 -7.09 -21.40
C LYS A 16 11.64 -6.31 -20.09
N PRO A 17 12.76 -6.48 -19.37
CA PRO A 17 13.07 -5.67 -18.19
C PRO A 17 12.95 -4.18 -18.49
N LEU A 18 12.25 -3.45 -17.61
CA LEU A 18 12.08 -2.01 -17.74
C LEU A 18 13.41 -1.29 -17.46
N SER A 19 13.70 -0.27 -18.27
CA SER A 19 14.90 0.54 -18.09
C SER A 19 14.74 1.49 -16.88
N VAL A 20 15.86 2.07 -16.41
CA VAL A 20 15.83 3.07 -15.33
C VAL A 20 14.91 4.25 -15.66
N LYS A 21 14.89 4.68 -16.92
CA LYS A 21 14.00 5.76 -17.38
C LYS A 21 12.52 5.40 -17.22
N ASP A 22 12.14 4.15 -17.51
CA ASP A 22 10.75 3.70 -17.39
C ASP A 22 10.30 3.64 -15.93
N TRP A 23 11.20 3.24 -15.03
CA TRP A 23 10.98 3.30 -13.59
C TRP A 23 10.87 4.74 -13.08
N LEU A 24 11.71 5.65 -13.58
CA LEU A 24 11.63 7.07 -13.22
C LEU A 24 10.26 7.65 -13.58
N ILE A 25 9.76 7.37 -14.79
CA ILE A 25 8.41 7.81 -15.21
C ILE A 25 7.34 7.20 -14.29
N THR A 26 7.46 5.92 -13.97
CA THR A 26 6.51 5.23 -13.09
C THR A 26 6.48 5.90 -11.71
N LEU A 27 7.63 6.22 -11.14
CA LEU A 27 7.75 6.92 -9.86
C LEU A 27 7.15 8.33 -9.92
N VAL A 28 7.47 9.11 -10.95
CA VAL A 28 6.94 10.48 -11.12
C VAL A 28 5.41 10.48 -11.23
N VAL A 29 4.83 9.54 -11.97
CA VAL A 29 3.38 9.42 -12.10
C VAL A 29 2.73 9.08 -10.75
N ILE A 30 3.31 8.16 -9.99
CA ILE A 30 2.79 7.74 -8.68
C ILE A 30 2.86 8.87 -7.64
N MET A 31 3.82 9.80 -7.76
CA MET A 31 3.91 10.95 -6.86
C MET A 31 2.75 11.93 -6.99
N ILE A 32 2.01 11.90 -8.10
CA ILE A 32 0.81 12.75 -8.26
C ILE A 32 -0.37 12.00 -7.64
N PRO A 33 -1.04 12.51 -6.58
CA PRO A 33 -1.99 11.71 -5.80
C PRO A 33 -3.16 11.14 -6.62
N PHE A 34 -3.86 11.99 -7.38
CA PHE A 34 -5.05 11.57 -8.13
C PHE A 34 -4.70 10.82 -9.42
N ILE A 35 -3.72 11.33 -10.16
CA ILE A 35 -3.29 10.73 -11.44
C ILE A 35 -2.56 9.40 -11.18
N GLY A 36 -1.70 9.38 -10.16
CA GLY A 36 -0.95 8.20 -9.73
C GLY A 36 -1.85 7.05 -9.33
N LEU A 37 -2.96 7.32 -8.62
CA LEU A 37 -3.92 6.28 -8.26
C LEU A 37 -4.59 5.65 -9.51
N ILE A 38 -5.00 6.48 -10.48
CA ILE A 38 -5.61 6.01 -11.72
C ILE A 38 -4.62 5.14 -12.50
N PHE A 39 -3.38 5.60 -12.65
CA PHE A 39 -2.34 4.86 -13.37
C PHE A 39 -1.87 3.60 -12.65
N LEU A 40 -1.83 3.59 -11.31
CA LEU A 40 -1.59 2.40 -10.50
C LEU A 40 -2.63 1.32 -10.79
N LEU A 41 -3.92 1.68 -10.76
CA LEU A 41 -5.00 0.75 -11.07
C LEU A 41 -4.94 0.30 -12.53
N TYR A 42 -4.71 1.23 -13.46
CA TYR A 42 -4.58 0.92 -14.88
C TYR A 42 -3.45 -0.10 -15.12
N TRP A 43 -2.25 0.11 -14.56
CA TRP A 43 -1.12 -0.80 -14.75
C TRP A 43 -1.26 -2.11 -13.97
N ALA A 44 -1.90 -2.10 -12.80
CA ALA A 44 -2.14 -3.31 -12.01
C ALA A 44 -3.21 -4.22 -12.65
N LEU A 45 -4.23 -3.64 -13.28
CA LEU A 45 -5.38 -4.39 -13.83
C LEU A 45 -5.27 -4.63 -15.35
N SER A 46 -4.39 -3.93 -16.06
CA SER A 46 -4.23 -4.10 -17.51
C SER A 46 -3.66 -5.48 -17.88
N ASN A 47 -4.18 -6.03 -18.99
CA ASN A 47 -3.67 -7.26 -19.61
C ASN A 47 -2.55 -6.99 -20.62
N SER A 48 -2.33 -5.73 -21.01
CA SER A 48 -1.30 -5.33 -21.97
C SER A 48 -0.11 -4.64 -21.32
N SER A 49 -0.02 -4.61 -19.99
CA SER A 49 1.09 -3.98 -19.26
C SER A 49 2.27 -4.95 -19.08
N ASN A 50 3.50 -4.42 -19.03
CA ASN A 50 4.69 -5.19 -18.69
C ASN A 50 4.55 -5.84 -17.31
N THR A 51 4.87 -7.13 -17.20
CA THR A 51 4.68 -7.91 -15.96
C THR A 51 5.41 -7.31 -14.75
N ASN A 52 6.61 -6.75 -14.92
CA ASN A 52 7.38 -6.15 -13.82
C ASN A 52 6.65 -4.95 -13.21
N ARG A 53 6.12 -4.07 -14.05
CA ARG A 53 5.38 -2.88 -13.60
C ARG A 53 4.01 -3.24 -13.05
N LYS A 54 3.32 -4.23 -13.63
CA LYS A 54 2.05 -4.74 -13.11
C LYS A 54 2.21 -5.26 -11.68
N ASN A 55 3.21 -6.12 -11.44
CA ASN A 55 3.47 -6.67 -10.12
C ASN A 55 3.87 -5.60 -9.11
N PHE A 56 4.70 -4.62 -9.52
CA PHE A 56 5.04 -3.47 -8.68
C PHE A 56 3.79 -2.66 -8.30
N CYS A 57 2.92 -2.34 -9.25
CA CYS A 57 1.70 -1.56 -8.98
C CYS A 57 0.75 -2.32 -8.05
N ALA A 58 0.58 -3.63 -8.25
CA ALA A 58 -0.21 -4.48 -7.36
C ALA A 58 0.35 -4.50 -5.93
N ALA A 59 1.66 -4.69 -5.77
CA ALA A 59 2.32 -4.66 -4.47
C ALA A 59 2.18 -3.28 -3.80
N TYR A 60 2.32 -2.20 -4.57
CA TYR A 60 2.17 -0.83 -4.06
C TYR A 60 0.76 -0.55 -3.56
N ILE A 61 -0.28 -1.02 -4.26
CA ILE A 61 -1.68 -0.90 -3.81
C ILE A 61 -1.88 -1.62 -2.48
N VAL A 62 -1.43 -2.87 -2.37
CA VAL A 62 -1.53 -3.64 -1.12
C VAL A 62 -0.79 -2.94 0.01
N PHE A 63 0.42 -2.42 -0.27
CA PHE A 63 1.21 -1.67 0.70
C PHE A 63 0.48 -0.41 1.19
N GLN A 64 -0.11 0.37 0.29
CA GLN A 64 -0.86 1.58 0.66
C GLN A 64 -2.11 1.25 1.49
N ILE A 65 -2.82 0.17 1.17
CA ILE A 65 -3.96 -0.31 1.97
C ILE A 65 -3.50 -0.72 3.37
N ALA A 66 -2.40 -1.47 3.48
CA ALA A 66 -1.84 -1.89 4.75
C ALA A 66 -1.42 -0.69 5.62
N LEU A 67 -0.74 0.30 5.03
CA LEU A 67 -0.38 1.54 5.72
C LEU A 67 -1.60 2.31 6.18
N PHE A 68 -2.63 2.43 5.33
CA PHE A 68 -3.87 3.11 5.69
C PHE A 68 -4.55 2.46 6.91
N ILE A 69 -4.66 1.12 6.93
CA ILE A 69 -5.21 0.38 8.07
C ILE A 69 -4.36 0.60 9.33
N LEU A 70 -3.03 0.50 9.21
CA LEU A 70 -2.12 0.73 10.32
C LEU A 70 -2.27 2.15 10.91
N THR A 71 -2.35 3.17 10.06
CA THR A 71 -2.58 4.55 10.50
C THR A 71 -3.91 4.69 11.22
N LEU A 72 -4.99 4.10 10.71
CA LEU A 72 -6.29 4.12 11.39
C LEU A 72 -6.24 3.46 12.77
N LEU A 73 -5.55 2.32 12.90
CA LEU A 73 -5.37 1.64 14.19
C LEU A 73 -4.59 2.50 15.19
N ILE A 74 -3.50 3.13 14.75
CA ILE A 74 -2.70 4.02 15.60
C ILE A 74 -3.53 5.21 16.06
N VAL A 75 -4.24 5.89 15.14
CA VAL A 75 -5.12 7.02 15.48
C VAL A 75 -6.21 6.58 16.45
N PHE A 76 -6.84 5.44 16.22
CA PHE A 76 -7.87 4.90 17.11
C PHE A 76 -7.33 4.66 18.53
N VAL A 77 -6.16 4.03 18.67
CA VAL A 77 -5.54 3.79 19.98
C VAL A 77 -5.18 5.10 20.67
N LEU A 78 -4.60 6.06 19.97
CA LEU A 78 -4.24 7.37 20.53
C LEU A 78 -5.47 8.15 21.00
N MET A 79 -6.55 8.16 20.20
CA MET A 79 -7.81 8.78 20.59
C MET A 79 -8.43 8.08 21.79
N PHE A 80 -8.45 6.74 21.81
CA PHE A 80 -8.97 5.96 22.93
C PHE A 80 -8.21 6.26 24.21
N LEU A 81 -6.87 6.25 24.19
CA LEU A 81 -6.04 6.56 25.35
C LEU A 81 -6.24 8.00 25.83
N GLY A 82 -6.33 8.97 24.91
CA GLY A 82 -6.57 10.38 25.25
C GLY A 82 -7.92 10.60 25.93
N VAL A 83 -9.00 10.04 25.36
CA VAL A 83 -10.35 10.11 25.93
C VAL A 83 -10.41 9.38 27.28
N PHE A 84 -9.83 8.17 27.36
CA PHE A 84 -9.79 7.39 28.60
C PHE A 84 -9.04 8.13 29.71
N ALA A 85 -7.88 8.72 29.41
CA ALA A 85 -7.11 9.50 30.38
C ALA A 85 -7.87 10.76 30.86
N GLY A 86 -8.57 11.46 29.95
CA GLY A 86 -9.40 12.61 30.31
C GLY A 86 -10.55 12.23 31.24
N VAL A 87 -11.33 11.22 30.86
CA VAL A 87 -12.43 10.66 31.67
C VAL A 87 -11.92 10.21 33.04
N TRP A 88 -10.86 9.39 33.11
CA TRP A 88 -10.31 8.92 34.38
C TRP A 88 -9.82 10.06 35.28
N GLY A 89 -9.17 11.08 34.70
CA GLY A 89 -8.69 12.24 35.43
C GLY A 89 -9.80 13.05 36.12
N GLU A 90 -10.98 13.13 35.50
CA GLU A 90 -12.14 13.85 36.06
C GLU A 90 -12.78 13.09 37.24
N TYR A 91 -12.94 11.77 37.15
CA TYR A 91 -13.68 10.99 38.17
C TYR A 91 -12.81 10.42 39.30
N ALA A 92 -11.50 10.26 39.11
CA ALA A 92 -10.60 9.74 40.13
C ALA A 92 -10.67 10.51 41.48
N PRO A 93 -10.59 11.85 41.52
CA PRO A 93 -10.66 12.58 42.79
C PRO A 93 -12.05 12.53 43.45
N VAL A 94 -13.12 12.48 42.66
CA VAL A 94 -14.50 12.38 43.17
C VAL A 94 -14.71 11.07 43.92
N LEU A 95 -14.26 9.95 43.33
CA LEU A 95 -14.37 8.62 43.94
C LEU A 95 -13.57 8.52 45.26
N HIS A 96 -12.40 9.13 45.31
CA HIS A 96 -11.56 9.13 46.52
C HIS A 96 -12.16 9.98 47.65
N GLY A 97 -12.93 11.02 47.33
CA GLY A 97 -13.61 11.87 48.32
C GLY A 97 -14.94 11.31 48.83
N THR A 98 -15.58 10.40 48.09
CA THR A 98 -16.87 9.78 48.48
C THR A 98 -16.73 8.46 49.25
N LEU A 99 -15.53 7.89 49.31
CA LEU A 99 -15.24 6.60 49.95
C LEU A 99 -14.55 6.74 51.33
N LEU A 100 -14.50 7.96 51.88
CA LEU A 100 -14.03 8.31 53.23
C LEU A 100 -15.15 9.04 53.99
#